data_AF-A0A1G9G492-F1
#
_entry.id   AF-A0A1G9G492-F1
#
_cell.length_a   1.000
_cell.length_b   1.000
_cell.length_c   1.000
_cell.angle_alpha   90.00
_cell.angle_beta   90.00
_cell.angle_gamma   90.00
#
_symmetry.space_group_name_H-M   'P 1'
#
loop_
_entity.id
_entity.type
_entity.pdbx_description
1 polymer ?
#
loop_
_entity_poly.entity_id
_entity_poly.type
_entity_poly.pdbx_seq_one_letter_code
_entity_poly.pdbx_strand_id
1 'polypeptide(L)'
;MDKNKLYTILCAFIGATITWYINHQMGYGPIVANGLVGVIGAVLLPAPLAAATYIASFVGMSGFSVLSSVVGAGIGGIIAGLVIAFSPEVYAGIGGKGGTIAAMSVQITRGILSFFN
;
A
#
# COMPACT_ATOMS: atom_id res chain seq x y z
N MET A 1 12.08 1.71 17.27
CA MET A 1 11.68 1.16 15.94
C MET A 1 12.90 1.16 15.05
N ASP A 2 13.25 0.04 14.44
CA ASP A 2 14.44 -0.06 13.58
C ASP A 2 14.31 0.82 12.33
N LYS A 3 15.43 1.38 11.87
CA LYS A 3 15.49 2.28 10.71
C LYS A 3 14.90 1.64 9.45
N ASN A 4 15.12 0.34 9.24
CA ASN A 4 14.58 -0.41 8.11
C ASN A 4 13.05 -0.54 8.16
N LYS A 5 12.47 -0.75 9.34
CA LYS A 5 11.01 -0.82 9.52
C LYS A 5 10.37 0.53 9.22
N LEU A 6 11.00 1.62 9.66
CA LEU A 6 10.54 2.96 9.34
C LEU A 6 10.56 3.20 7.82
N TYR A 7 11.62 2.80 7.12
CA TYR A 7 11.67 2.90 5.66
C TYR A 7 10.61 2.06 4.95
N THR A 8 10.34 0.84 5.43
CA THR A 8 9.23 0.02 4.93
C THR A 8 7.90 0.75 5.03
N ILE A 9 7.61 1.37 6.18
CA ILE A 9 6.35 2.11 6.40
C ILE A 9 6.27 3.34 5.50
N LEU A 10 7.36 4.09 5.36
CA LEU A 10 7.41 5.27 4.49
C LEU A 10 7.23 4.90 3.01
N CYS A 11 7.93 3.88 2.54
CA CYS A 11 7.79 3.37 1.17
C CYS A 11 6.36 2.87 0.90
N ALA A 12 5.75 2.17 1.87
CA ALA A 12 4.37 1.72 1.75
C ALA A 12 3.38 2.89 1.68
N PHE A 13 3.55 3.90 2.55
CA PHE A 13 2.75 5.13 2.52
C PHE A 13 2.85 5.82 1.16
N ILE A 14 4.06 6.03 0.65
CA ILE A 14 4.30 6.68 -0.64
C ILE A 14 3.69 5.85 -1.78
N GLY A 15 3.92 4.54 -1.80
CA GLY A 15 3.41 3.63 -2.82
C GLY A 15 1.88 3.67 -2.92
N ALA A 16 1.18 3.52 -1.79
CA ALA A 16 -0.29 3.58 -1.75
C ALA A 16 -0.82 4.95 -2.21
N THR A 17 -0.21 6.04 -1.74
CA THR A 17 -0.63 7.41 -2.02
C THR A 17 -0.45 7.76 -3.51
N ILE A 18 0.72 7.45 -4.08
CA ILE A 18 1.01 7.71 -5.49
C ILE A 18 0.10 6.84 -6.37
N THR A 19 -0.07 5.55 -6.05
CA THR A 19 -0.97 4.69 -6.83
C THR A 19 -2.40 5.21 -6.81
N TRP A 20 -2.91 5.64 -5.66
CA TRP A 20 -4.26 6.21 -5.57
C TRP A 20 -4.41 7.49 -6.40
N TYR A 21 -3.39 8.36 -6.38
CA TYR A 21 -3.38 9.60 -7.16
C TYR A 21 -3.40 9.31 -8.67
N ILE A 22 -2.52 8.42 -9.15
CA ILE A 22 -2.48 8.05 -10.57
C ILE A 22 -3.79 7.36 -11.00
N ASN A 23 -4.34 6.52 -10.13
CA ASN A 23 -5.59 5.80 -10.37
C ASN A 23 -6.78 6.76 -10.54
N HIS A 24 -7.02 7.63 -9.55
CA HIS A 24 -8.24 8.44 -9.49
C HIS A 24 -8.08 9.87 -10.02
N GLN A 25 -7.01 10.57 -9.63
CA GLN A 25 -6.84 11.98 -10.00
C GLN A 25 -6.34 12.13 -11.43
N MET A 26 -5.46 11.24 -11.87
CA MET A 26 -4.99 11.23 -13.25
C MET A 26 -5.85 10.34 -14.17
N GLY A 27 -6.73 9.50 -13.61
CA GLY A 27 -7.69 8.70 -14.36
C GLY A 27 -7.11 7.54 -15.15
N TYR A 28 -5.86 7.12 -14.90
CA TYR A 28 -5.24 6.00 -15.62
C TYR A 28 -5.74 4.62 -15.14
N GLY A 29 -6.55 4.60 -14.07
CA GLY A 29 -7.13 3.39 -13.53
C GLY A 29 -6.16 2.57 -12.64
N PRO A 30 -6.69 1.58 -11.91
CA PRO A 30 -5.97 0.93 -10.84
C PRO A 30 -4.81 0.06 -11.35
N ILE A 31 -5.03 -0.64 -12.46
CA ILE A 31 -4.07 -1.60 -13.03
C ILE A 31 -2.81 -0.88 -13.53
N VAL A 32 -2.99 0.20 -14.31
CA VAL A 32 -1.88 1.00 -14.84
C VAL A 32 -1.13 1.68 -13.70
N ALA A 33 -1.86 2.28 -12.75
CA ALA A 33 -1.26 2.95 -11.60
C ALA A 33 -0.39 1.99 -10.75
N ASN A 34 -0.88 0.80 -10.47
CA ASN A 34 -0.14 -0.22 -9.72
C ASN A 34 1.06 -0.75 -10.50
N GLY A 35 0.90 -1.02 -11.79
CA GLY A 35 1.99 -1.48 -12.66
C GLY A 35 3.13 -0.47 -12.70
N LEU A 36 2.82 0.82 -12.88
CA LEU A 36 3.82 1.90 -12.88
C LEU A 36 4.56 1.98 -11.55
N VAL A 37 3.84 2.05 -10.43
CA VAL A 37 4.47 2.16 -9.10
C VAL A 37 5.29 0.91 -8.77
N GLY A 38 4.82 -0.28 -9.17
CA GLY A 38 5.55 -1.53 -9.01
C GLY A 38 6.86 -1.58 -9.78
N VAL A 39 6.83 -1.23 -11.07
CA VAL A 39 8.04 -1.20 -11.91
C VAL A 39 9.03 -0.15 -11.39
N ILE A 40 8.56 1.08 -11.11
CA ILE A 40 9.41 2.15 -10.57
C ILE A 40 10.03 1.73 -9.24
N GLY A 41 9.23 1.15 -8.33
CA GLY A 41 9.70 0.64 -7.06
C GLY A 41 10.75 -0.46 -7.22
N ALA A 42 10.54 -1.41 -8.13
CA ALA A 42 11.49 -2.49 -8.39
C ALA A 42 12.82 -2.03 -8.99
N VAL A 43 12.81 -0.97 -9.82
CA VAL A 43 14.04 -0.42 -10.42
C VAL A 43 14.81 0.46 -9.44
N LEU A 44 14.13 1.28 -8.64
CA LEU A 44 14.77 2.31 -7.83
C LEU A 44 15.08 1.89 -6.39
N LEU A 45 14.38 0.88 -5.85
CA LEU A 45 14.48 0.51 -4.44
C LEU A 45 15.12 -0.86 -4.22
N PRO A 46 15.81 -1.07 -3.10
CA PRO A 46 16.22 -2.40 -2.66
C PRO A 46 15.02 -3.34 -2.50
N ALA A 47 15.23 -4.64 -2.74
CA ALA A 47 14.16 -5.64 -2.79
C ALA A 47 13.14 -5.59 -1.63
N PRO A 48 13.52 -5.42 -0.35
CA PRO A 48 12.55 -5.34 0.75
C PRO A 48 11.64 -4.09 0.67
N LEU A 49 12.20 -2.96 0.24
CA LEU A 49 11.48 -1.70 0.11
C LEU A 49 10.63 -1.66 -1.18
N ALA A 50 11.15 -2.25 -2.26
CA ALA A 50 10.40 -2.46 -3.49
C ALA A 50 9.16 -3.32 -3.23
N ALA A 51 9.32 -4.44 -2.51
CA ALA A 51 8.21 -5.31 -2.12
C ALA A 51 7.18 -4.57 -1.26
N ALA A 52 7.62 -3.78 -0.27
CA ALA A 52 6.71 -2.99 0.56
C ALA A 52 5.92 -1.96 -0.26
N THR A 53 6.59 -1.26 -1.17
CA THR A 53 5.99 -0.26 -2.08
C THR A 53 4.95 -0.93 -2.98
N TYR A 54 5.30 -2.07 -3.59
CA TYR A 54 4.43 -2.79 -4.50
C TYR A 54 3.25 -3.45 -3.78
N ILE A 55 3.43 -3.97 -2.56
CA ILE A 55 2.31 -4.49 -1.77
C ILE A 55 1.36 -3.35 -1.39
N ALA A 56 1.89 -2.19 -1.01
CA ALA A 56 1.07 -1.05 -0.63
C ALA A 56 0.35 -0.40 -1.82
N SER A 57 0.87 -0.49 -3.05
CA SER A 57 0.15 0.01 -4.24
C SER A 57 -1.18 -0.72 -4.46
N PHE A 58 -1.35 -1.97 -4.00
CA PHE A 58 -2.66 -2.63 -3.98
C PHE A 58 -3.69 -1.91 -3.11
N VAL A 59 -3.28 -1.23 -2.03
CA VAL A 59 -4.17 -0.37 -1.25
C VAL A 59 -4.66 0.80 -2.11
N GLY A 60 -3.76 1.43 -2.87
CA GLY A 60 -4.08 2.53 -3.79
C GLY A 60 -4.94 2.15 -4.99
N MET A 61 -5.04 0.85 -5.31
CA MET A 61 -5.97 0.32 -6.33
C MET A 61 -7.43 0.29 -5.87
N SER A 62 -7.70 0.46 -4.58
CA SER A 62 -9.07 0.46 -4.04
C SER A 62 -9.94 1.45 -4.78
N GLY A 63 -11.17 1.06 -5.12
CA GLY A 63 -12.10 1.96 -5.81
C GLY A 63 -12.46 3.19 -4.96
N PHE A 64 -12.87 4.26 -5.63
CA PHE A 64 -13.22 5.55 -5.01
C PHE A 64 -14.32 5.43 -3.95
N SER A 65 -15.26 4.49 -4.10
CA SER A 65 -16.31 4.21 -3.11
C SER A 65 -15.80 3.57 -1.82
N VAL A 66 -14.58 3.02 -1.82
CA VAL A 66 -13.94 2.36 -0.68
C VAL A 66 -12.94 3.30 -0.02
N LEU A 67 -12.05 3.91 -0.80
CA LEU A 67 -11.10 4.93 -0.35
C LEU A 67 -11.27 6.16 -1.24
N SER A 68 -12.04 7.12 -0.74
CA SER A 68 -12.43 8.33 -1.49
C SER A 68 -11.39 9.46 -1.44
N SER A 69 -10.32 9.31 -0.66
CA SER A 69 -9.32 10.35 -0.47
C SER A 69 -7.89 9.82 -0.49
N VAL A 70 -6.98 10.68 -0.95
CA VAL A 70 -5.53 10.45 -0.91
C VAL A 70 -5.02 10.23 0.52
N VAL A 71 -5.64 10.91 1.50
CA VAL A 71 -5.33 10.73 2.93
C VAL A 71 -5.74 9.33 3.39
N GLY A 72 -6.92 8.85 2.99
CA GLY A 72 -7.36 7.48 3.25
C GLY A 72 -6.39 6.45 2.66
N ALA A 73 -5.98 6.62 1.40
CA ALA A 73 -4.97 5.76 0.80
C ALA A 73 -3.63 5.78 1.56
N GLY A 74 -3.19 6.95 2.01
CA GLY A 74 -2.00 7.10 2.84
C GLY A 74 -2.11 6.35 4.18
N ILE A 75 -3.24 6.49 4.90
CA ILE A 75 -3.50 5.77 6.15
C ILE A 75 -3.45 4.25 5.89
N GLY A 76 -4.08 3.77 4.82
CA GLY A 76 -4.02 2.36 4.43
C GLY A 76 -2.62 1.88 4.08
N GLY A 77 -1.81 2.73 3.42
CA GLY A 77 -0.39 2.47 3.17
C GLY A 77 0.42 2.36 4.47
N ILE A 78 0.16 3.21 5.47
CA ILE A 78 0.81 3.12 6.78
C ILE A 78 0.45 1.81 7.48
N ILE A 79 -0.84 1.44 7.48
CA ILE A 79 -1.30 0.18 8.09
C ILE A 79 -0.65 -1.02 7.39
N ALA A 80 -0.63 -1.05 6.05
CA ALA A 80 0.04 -2.10 5.29
C ALA A 80 1.54 -2.15 5.61
N GLY A 81 2.20 -1.00 5.66
CA GLY A 81 3.62 -0.89 6.01
C GLY A 81 3.93 -1.41 7.42
N LEU A 82 3.06 -1.12 8.39
CA LEU A 82 3.18 -1.67 9.75
C LEU A 82 3.07 -3.20 9.74
N VAL A 83 2.04 -3.75 9.08
CA VAL A 83 1.87 -5.21 9.00
C VAL A 83 3.10 -5.84 8.33
N ILE A 84 3.57 -5.32 7.21
CA ILE A 84 4.77 -5.81 6.52
C ILE A 84 6.01 -5.76 7.43
N ALA A 85 6.23 -4.65 8.12
CA ALA A 85 7.40 -4.44 8.97
C ALA A 85 7.44 -5.34 10.20
N PHE A 86 6.29 -5.76 10.73
CA PHE A 86 6.18 -6.56 11.94
C PHE A 86 5.82 -8.03 11.68
N SER A 87 5.44 -8.41 10.46
CA SER A 87 5.14 -9.80 10.10
C SER A 87 6.01 -10.36 8.97
N PRO A 88 7.35 -10.16 8.95
CA PRO A 88 8.19 -10.63 7.84
C PRO A 88 8.17 -12.17 7.70
N GLU A 89 8.19 -12.91 8.81
CA GLU A 89 8.23 -14.38 8.81
C GLU A 89 6.85 -15.04 8.67
N VAL A 90 5.79 -14.33 9.07
CA VAL A 90 4.42 -14.84 8.98
C VAL A 90 4.04 -15.06 7.51
N TYR A 91 3.65 -16.28 7.16
CA TYR A 91 3.36 -16.69 5.78
C TYR A 91 4.53 -16.47 4.79
N ALA A 92 5.79 -16.48 5.27
CA ALA A 92 6.94 -16.41 4.38
C ALA A 92 6.93 -17.57 3.36
N GLY A 93 7.13 -17.24 2.08
CA GLY A 93 7.08 -18.20 0.97
C GLY A 93 5.68 -18.62 0.52
N ILE A 94 4.61 -18.23 1.24
CA ILE A 94 3.23 -18.53 0.84
C ILE A 94 2.69 -17.40 -0.05
N GLY A 95 2.29 -17.79 -1.27
CA GLY A 95 1.67 -16.88 -2.24
C GLY A 95 0.37 -16.27 -1.69
N GLY A 96 0.14 -14.99 -1.99
CA GLY A 96 -1.06 -14.26 -1.54
C GLY A 96 -0.86 -13.39 -0.29
N LYS A 97 0.23 -13.55 0.48
CA LYS A 97 0.53 -12.74 1.67
C LYS A 97 0.38 -11.24 1.43
N GLY A 98 1.00 -10.70 0.38
CA GLY A 98 0.96 -9.27 0.06
C GLY A 98 -0.47 -8.77 -0.22
N GLY A 99 -1.22 -9.52 -1.04
CA GLY A 99 -2.61 -9.18 -1.36
C GLY A 99 -3.51 -9.21 -0.12
N THR A 100 -3.34 -10.19 0.76
CA THR A 100 -4.08 -10.27 2.03
C THR A 100 -3.77 -9.09 2.94
N ILE A 101 -2.50 -8.71 3.08
CA ILE A 101 -2.10 -7.53 3.86
C ILE A 101 -2.77 -6.28 3.32
N ALA A 102 -2.72 -6.06 2.00
CA ALA A 102 -3.33 -4.89 1.38
C ALA A 102 -4.85 -4.86 1.58
N ALA A 103 -5.55 -5.96 1.29
CA ALA A 103 -7.00 -6.05 1.44
C ALA A 103 -7.44 -5.83 2.91
N MET A 104 -6.74 -6.45 3.86
CA MET A 104 -6.99 -6.25 5.29
C MET A 104 -6.76 -4.79 5.69
N SER A 105 -5.66 -4.19 5.23
CA SER A 105 -5.33 -2.79 5.54
C SER A 105 -6.42 -1.84 5.03
N VAL A 106 -6.93 -2.06 3.82
CA VAL A 106 -8.05 -1.28 3.26
C VAL A 106 -9.30 -1.38 4.14
N GLN A 107 -9.67 -2.58 4.61
CA GLN A 107 -10.85 -2.73 5.47
C GLN A 107 -10.66 -2.04 6.83
N ILE A 108 -9.47 -2.14 7.42
CA ILE A 108 -9.15 -1.44 8.67
C ILE A 108 -9.25 0.08 8.45
N THR A 109 -8.65 0.60 7.37
CA THR A 109 -8.73 2.03 7.02
C THR A 109 -10.16 2.48 6.82
N ARG A 110 -10.96 1.73 6.06
CA ARG A 110 -12.37 2.03 5.83
C ARG A 110 -13.15 2.05 7.14
N GLY A 111 -12.90 1.10 8.04
CA GLY A 111 -13.47 1.07 9.38
C GLY A 111 -13.12 2.34 10.17
N ILE A 112 -11.84 2.72 10.21
CA ILE A 112 -11.38 3.96 10.86
C ILE A 112 -12.11 5.18 10.28
N LEU A 113 -12.11 5.33 8.96
CA LEU A 113 -12.73 6.48 8.29
C LEU A 113 -14.25 6.55 8.51
N SER A 114 -14.92 5.41 8.69
CA SER A 114 -16.36 5.36 8.95
C SER A 114 -16.77 5.95 10.30
N PHE A 115 -15.85 6.08 11.26
CA PHE A 115 -16.11 6.74 12.53
C PHE A 115 -16.07 8.28 12.44
N PHE A 116 -15.51 8.83 11.36
CA PHE A 116 -15.32 10.27 11.16
C PHE A 116 -16.27 10.87 10.12
N ASN A 117 -17.12 10.04 9.49
CA ASN A 117 -18.20 10.44 8.58
C ASN A 117 -19.55 10.21 9.26
#